data_AF-A0A968CXG6-F1
#
_entry.id   AF-A0A968CXG6-F1
#
_cell.length_a   1.000
_cell.length_b   1.000
_cell.length_c   1.000
_cell.angle_alpha   90.00
_cell.angle_beta   90.00
_cell.angle_gamma   90.00
#
_symmetry.space_group_name_H-M   'P 1'
#
loop_
_entity.id
_entity.type
_entity.pdbx_description
1 polymer ?
#
loop_
_entity_poly.entity_id
_entity_poly.type
_entity_poly.pdbx_seq_one_letter_code
_entity_poly.pdbx_strand_id
1 'polypeptide(L)' 'MKKSCFKIFILLTFQLLAQENRDWQTYYEKSNYLETPRYVETIEYCRRLDQASPWIKYTSFGISPQGRELPLVIVDKNG' A
#
# COMPACT_ATOMS: atom_id res chain seq x y z
N MET A 1 -17.63 30.31 -25.47
CA MET A 1 -18.18 29.03 -24.95
C MET A 1 -17.19 27.86 -25.05
N LYS A 2 -16.54 27.62 -26.21
CA LYS A 2 -15.61 26.48 -26.41
C LYS A 2 -14.39 26.45 -25.45
N LYS A 3 -13.80 27.62 -25.14
CA LYS A 3 -12.63 27.75 -24.24
C LYS A 3 -12.95 27.47 -22.76
N SER A 4 -14.19 27.70 -22.32
CA SER A 4 -14.63 27.40 -20.94
C SER A 4 -14.87 25.90 -20.77
N CYS A 5 -15.42 25.24 -21.79
CA CYS A 5 -15.61 23.79 -21.82
C CYS A 5 -14.26 23.03 -21.77
N PHE A 6 -13.25 23.54 -22.48
CA PHE A 6 -11.90 22.95 -22.48
C PHE A 6 -11.19 23.03 -21.12
N LYS A 7 -11.37 24.14 -20.38
CA LYS A 7 -10.82 24.27 -19.01
C LYS A 7 -11.51 23.33 -18.02
N ILE A 8 -12.82 23.15 -18.15
CA ILE A 8 -13.60 22.20 -17.34
C ILE A 8 -13.15 20.76 -17.64
N PHE A 9 -12.93 20.43 -18.91
CA PHE A 9 -12.43 19.12 -19.32
C PHE A 9 -11.04 18.81 -18.74
N ILE A 10 -10.10 19.77 -18.80
CA ILE A 10 -8.76 19.62 -18.20
C ILE A 10 -8.86 19.44 -16.68
N LEU A 11 -9.72 20.20 -16.00
CA LEU A 11 -9.90 20.11 -14.54
C LEU A 11 -10.49 18.75 -14.13
N LEU A 12 -11.46 18.23 -14.89
CA LEU A 12 -12.03 16.89 -14.67
C LEU A 12 -11.02 15.77 -14.88
N THR A 13 -10.18 15.85 -15.93
CA THR A 13 -9.13 14.86 -16.17
C THR A 13 -8.07 14.85 -15.07
N PHE A 14 -7.77 16.01 -14.47
CA PHE A 14 -6.79 16.11 -13.39
C PHE A 14 -7.27 15.45 -12.09
N GLN A 15 -8.56 15.59 -11.77
CA GLN A 15 -9.15 14.94 -10.58
C GLN A 15 -9.19 13.41 -10.69
N LEU A 16 -9.43 12.87 -11.89
CA LEU A 16 -9.44 11.43 -12.14
C LEU A 16 -8.04 10.80 -11.99
N LEU A 17 -6.97 11.51 -12.36
CA LEU A 17 -5.59 11.03 -12.21
C LEU A 17 -5.07 11.16 -10.76
N ALA A 18 -5.61 12.09 -9.97
CA ALA A 18 -5.21 12.30 -8.59
C ALA A 18 -5.80 11.27 -7.61
N GLN A 19 -6.77 10.47 -8.05
CA GLN A 19 -7.51 9.56 -7.18
C GLN A 19 -6.83 8.18 -7.08
N GLU A 20 -5.54 8.14 -6.78
CA GLU A 20 -4.94 6.90 -6.26
C GLU A 20 -5.12 6.86 -4.74
N ASN A 21 -6.36 6.63 -4.30
CA ASN A 21 -6.65 6.40 -2.88
C ASN A 21 -6.19 4.98 -2.52
N ARG A 22 -4.87 4.78 -2.44
CA ARG A 22 -4.33 3.58 -1.80
C ARG A 22 -4.60 3.75 -0.31
N ASP A 23 -5.70 3.17 0.12
CA ASP A 23 -6.03 3.08 1.54
C ASP A 23 -4.93 2.28 2.25
N TRP A 24 -4.03 3.03 2.90
CA TRP A 24 -2.90 2.55 3.67
C TRP A 24 -3.26 2.28 5.13
N GLN A 25 -4.54 2.39 5.52
CA GLN A 25 -4.94 2.01 6.87
C GLN A 25 -4.67 0.53 7.09
N THR A 26 -4.04 0.22 8.22
CA THR A 26 -3.86 -1.14 8.72
C THR A 26 -5.20 -1.76 9.09
N TYR A 27 -5.26 -3.09 9.20
CA TYR A 27 -6.46 -3.79 9.66
C TYR A 27 -6.95 -3.26 11.03
N TYR A 28 -5.99 -2.98 11.93
CA TYR A 28 -6.26 -2.40 13.24
C TYR A 28 -6.95 -1.04 13.14
N GLU A 29 -6.43 -0.12 12.32
CA GLU A 29 -7.03 1.21 12.11
C GLU A 29 -8.42 1.12 11.48
N LYS A 30 -8.62 0.24 10.50
CA LYS A 30 -9.94 0.02 9.86
C LYS A 30 -10.99 -0.49 10.82
N SER A 31 -10.57 -1.25 11.83
CA SER A 31 -11.46 -1.81 12.85
C SER A 31 -11.84 -0.82 13.97
N ASN A 32 -11.51 0.47 13.82
CA ASN A 32 -11.56 1.45 14.93
C ASN A 32 -10.72 1.01 16.13
N TYR A 33 -9.57 0.40 15.87
CA TYR A 33 -8.62 -0.01 16.91
C TYR A 33 -9.13 -1.15 17.81
N LEU A 34 -10.04 -2.00 17.31
CA LEU A 34 -10.67 -3.06 18.11
C LEU A 34 -10.21 -4.47 17.75
N GLU A 35 -9.57 -4.66 16.60
CA GLU A 35 -9.22 -5.98 16.09
C GLU A 35 -7.74 -6.09 15.67
N THR A 36 -7.19 -7.29 15.75
CA THR A 36 -5.81 -7.61 15.32
C THR A 36 -5.84 -8.39 14.01
N PRO A 37 -4.97 -8.06 13.02
CA PRO A 37 -4.90 -8.82 11.78
C PRO A 37 -4.51 -10.29 12.01
N ARG A 38 -4.88 -11.18 11.09
CA ARG A 38 -4.27 -12.50 10.99
C ARG A 38 -2.99 -12.39 10.17
N TYR A 39 -2.28 -13.50 10.10
CA TYR A 39 -1.02 -13.60 9.37
C TYR A 39 -1.15 -13.11 7.92
N VAL A 40 -2.19 -13.54 7.21
CA VAL A 40 -2.35 -13.23 5.78
C VAL A 40 -2.53 -11.73 5.55
N GLU A 41 -3.33 -11.04 6.38
CA GLU A 41 -3.54 -9.59 6.26
C GLU A 41 -2.26 -8.81 6.55
N THR A 42 -1.48 -9.24 7.55
CA THR A 42 -0.17 -8.63 7.84
C THR A 42 0.80 -8.81 6.66
N ILE A 43 0.90 -10.02 6.12
CA ILE A 43 1.80 -10.30 4.99
C ILE A 43 1.40 -9.48 3.76
N GLU A 44 0.10 -9.41 3.45
CA GLU A 44 -0.39 -8.67 2.30
C GLU A 44 -0.11 -7.17 2.42
N TYR A 45 -0.31 -6.61 3.61
CA TYR A 45 0.05 -5.22 3.89
C TYR A 45 1.55 -4.96 3.64
N CYS A 46 2.43 -5.83 4.15
CA CYS A 46 3.87 -5.70 3.94
C CYS A 46 4.29 -5.83 2.46
N ARG A 47 3.66 -6.73 1.69
CA ARG A 47 3.92 -6.85 0.24
C ARG A 47 3.47 -5.62 -0.53
N ARG A 48 2.33 -5.04 -0.16
CA ARG A 48 1.86 -3.77 -0.74
C ARG A 48 2.84 -2.62 -0.47
N LEU A 49 3.49 -2.59 0.68
CA LEU A 49 4.52 -1.59 0.99
C LEU A 49 5.75 -1.70 0.06
N ASP A 50 6.28 -2.91 -0.14
CA ASP A 50 7.39 -3.19 -1.08
C ASP A 50 7.01 -2.76 -2.51
N GLN A 51 5.81 -3.14 -2.98
CA GLN A 51 5.32 -2.76 -4.30
C GLN A 51 5.13 -1.24 -4.50
N ALA A 52 4.90 -0.49 -3.41
CA ALA A 52 4.59 0.93 -3.48
C ALA A 52 5.79 1.84 -3.28
N SER A 53 6.90 1.34 -2.76
CA SER A 53 8.06 2.16 -2.42
C SER A 53 9.36 1.51 -2.86
N PRO A 54 10.20 2.20 -3.64
CA PRO A 54 11.53 1.67 -4.00
C PRO A 54 12.48 1.56 -2.80
N TRP A 55 12.12 2.13 -1.64
CA TRP A 55 12.91 2.05 -0.41
C TRP A 55 12.59 0.84 0.44
N ILE A 56 11.49 0.15 0.14
CA ILE A 56 11.01 -0.96 0.95
C ILE A 56 11.28 -2.24 0.19
N LYS A 57 11.84 -3.24 0.88
CA LYS A 57 11.99 -4.59 0.34
C LYS A 57 11.31 -5.60 1.25
N TYR A 58 10.38 -6.37 0.72
CA TYR A 58 9.82 -7.55 1.37
C TYR A 58 10.61 -8.79 0.94
N THR A 59 11.04 -9.59 1.91
CA THR A 59 11.72 -10.86 1.69
C THR A 59 11.43 -11.83 2.83
N SER A 60 12.03 -13.01 2.79
CA SER A 60 12.02 -13.96 3.90
C SER A 60 13.44 -14.32 4.32
N PHE A 61 13.66 -14.50 5.63
CA PHE A 61 14.94 -14.94 6.18
C PHE A 61 14.97 -16.43 6.55
N GLY A 62 13.88 -17.16 6.33
CA GLY A 62 13.82 -18.59 6.62
C GLY A 62 12.41 -19.13 6.72
N ILE A 63 12.32 -20.41 7.06
CA ILE A 63 11.06 -21.14 7.24
C ILE A 63 10.91 -21.53 8.70
N SER A 64 9.75 -21.21 9.28
CA SER A 64 9.37 -21.62 10.64
C SER A 64 9.17 -23.14 10.75
N PRO A 65 9.20 -23.72 11.97
CA PRO A 65 8.89 -25.14 12.18
C PRO A 65 7.49 -25.57 11.70
N GLN A 66 6.57 -24.63 11.51
CA GLN A 66 5.23 -24.86 10.96
C GLN A 66 5.21 -24.87 9.43
N GLY A 67 6.36 -24.76 8.77
CA GLY A 67 6.47 -24.72 7.30
C GLY A 67 6.08 -23.38 6.67
N ARG A 68 6.05 -22.28 7.45
CA ARG A 68 5.69 -20.94 6.95
C ARG A 68 6.91 -20.05 6.81
N GLU A 69 6.93 -19.21 5.78
CA GLU A 69 7.93 -18.16 5.62
C GLU A 69 7.94 -17.20 6.82
N LEU A 70 9.14 -16.86 7.26
CA LEU A 70 9.37 -15.81 8.24
C LEU A 70 9.61 -14.50 7.48
N PRO A 71 8.63 -13.57 7.49
CA PRO A 71 8.72 -12.34 6.72
C PRO A 71 9.77 -11.38 7.29
N LEU A 72 10.44 -10.64 6.40
CA LEU A 72 11.34 -9.53 6.71
C LEU A 72 10.97 -8.34 5.81
N VAL A 73 10.79 -7.18 6.43
CA VAL A 73 10.64 -5.90 5.71
C VAL A 73 11.88 -5.06 6.02
N ILE A 74 12.58 -4.67 4.97
CA ILE A 74 13.76 -3.79 5.05
C ILE A 74 13.34 -2.43 4.53
N VAL A 75 13.69 -1.36 5.24
CA VAL A 75 13.47 0.02 4.80
C VAL A 75 14.82 0.70 4.71
N ASP A 76 15.24 1.04 3.50
CA ASP A 76 16.48 1.74 3.24
C ASP A 76 16.27 2.76 2.11
N LYS A 77 16.62 4.02 2.38
CA LYS A 77 16.54 5.09 1.38
C LYS A 77 17.66 5.01 0.34
N ASN A 78 18.80 4.42 0.71
CA ASN A 78 20.03 4.40 -0.09
C ASN A 78 20.36 3.00 -0.64
N GLY A 79 19.76 1.95 -0.09
CA GLY A 79 20.06 0.55 -0.42
C GLY A 79 21.37 0.06 0.19
#